data_AF-A0A915ACE3-F1
#
_entry.id   AF-A0A915ACE3-F1
#
_cell.length_a   1.000
_cell.length_b   1.000
_cell.length_c   1.000
_cell.angle_alpha   90.00
_cell.angle_beta   90.00
_cell.angle_gamma   90.00
#
_symmetry.space_group_name_H-M   'P 1'
#
loop_
_entity.id
_entity.type
_entity.pdbx_description
1 polymer ?
#
loop_
_entity_poly.entity_id
_entity_poly.type
_entity_poly.pdbx_seq_one_letter_code
_entity_poly.pdbx_strand_id
1 'polypeptide(L)'
;YWVVEFSGWVVDLVSFWWIRQNCSLRMAAVDVDDSVSYLSNQYRSEFNDLRRRTLQLSDAFVSKARACHEQLKDIQPVISKEKDELLATLQDQSEIATLDRNRMLATFTWTGVMLTGMTAGCIFSRYVLAPFLSFFTSEFYASLAAYVILPFIAFRYFTGPVVGEFSEVDKIRRHNLLAIAVAEGVLKGYLFSQRFLPGVAPFSFIAPFSIGFGCQLASSYISNDRMKLIAVTMGTSLAIHLGMGMATGYSLGFLALTLLYAAAGFGMLQMYLKYGDGDHKTHAYQVAYMLAVVYSQAIVFTLFTVDANGLSDAN
;
A
#
# COMPACT_ATOMS: atom_id res chain seq x y z
N TYR A 1 -64.70 -68.98 36.47
CA TYR A 1 -64.49 -67.75 37.26
C TYR A 1 -63.01 -67.40 37.49
N TRP A 2 -62.08 -67.76 36.59
CA TRP A 2 -60.67 -67.34 36.67
C TRP A 2 -59.96 -67.21 35.29
N VAL A 3 -60.70 -67.07 34.19
CA VAL A 3 -60.11 -66.97 32.82
C VAL A 3 -60.63 -65.78 32.01
N VAL A 4 -61.53 -64.95 32.57
CA VAL A 4 -62.07 -63.75 31.88
C VAL A 4 -61.50 -62.44 32.44
N GLU A 5 -60.83 -62.46 33.59
CA GLU A 5 -60.19 -61.26 34.19
C GLU A 5 -58.72 -61.05 33.80
N PHE A 6 -58.07 -62.02 33.14
CA PHE A 6 -56.65 -61.91 32.78
C PHE A 6 -56.39 -61.28 31.40
N SER A 7 -57.41 -61.20 30.54
CA SER A 7 -57.29 -60.62 29.19
C SER A 7 -57.51 -59.11 29.14
N GLY A 8 -58.27 -58.52 30.09
CA GLY A 8 -58.48 -57.07 30.17
C GLY A 8 -57.22 -56.30 30.60
N TRP A 9 -56.50 -56.82 31.60
CA TRP A 9 -55.30 -56.17 32.15
C TRP A 9 -54.12 -56.10 31.17
N VAL A 10 -53.98 -57.06 30.27
CA VAL A 10 -52.88 -57.11 29.29
C VAL A 10 -53.12 -56.14 28.12
N VAL A 11 -54.38 -55.95 27.70
CA VAL A 11 -54.74 -55.01 26.62
C VAL A 11 -54.64 -53.56 27.11
N ASP A 12 -55.01 -53.30 28.37
CA ASP A 12 -54.86 -51.97 28.98
C ASP A 12 -53.39 -51.59 29.22
N LEU A 13 -52.53 -52.53 29.62
CA LEU A 13 -51.09 -52.27 29.80
C LEU A 13 -50.35 -51.97 28.49
N VAL A 14 -50.69 -52.68 27.41
CA VAL A 14 -50.10 -52.48 26.07
C VAL A 14 -50.59 -51.16 25.45
N SER A 15 -51.86 -50.81 25.64
CA SER A 15 -52.42 -49.53 25.20
C SER A 15 -51.81 -48.34 25.96
N PHE A 16 -51.57 -48.49 27.26
CA PHE A 16 -50.95 -47.45 28.08
C PHE A 16 -49.46 -47.26 27.74
N TRP A 17 -48.73 -48.34 27.43
CA TRP A 17 -47.34 -48.26 26.96
C TRP A 17 -47.23 -47.64 25.56
N TRP A 18 -48.13 -48.00 24.64
CA TRP A 18 -48.16 -47.47 23.28
C TRP A 18 -48.52 -45.97 23.24
N ILE A 19 -49.48 -45.54 24.08
CA ILE A 19 -49.84 -44.11 24.22
C ILE A 19 -48.69 -43.31 24.86
N ARG A 20 -48.03 -43.86 25.89
CA ARG A 20 -46.91 -43.17 26.57
C ARG A 20 -45.69 -43.02 25.66
N GLN A 21 -45.38 -44.02 24.83
CA GLN A 21 -44.27 -43.99 23.88
C GLN A 21 -44.56 -43.05 22.69
N ASN A 22 -45.80 -43.02 22.19
CA ASN A 22 -46.22 -42.05 21.16
C ASN A 22 -46.30 -40.59 21.69
N CYS A 23 -46.70 -40.38 22.95
CA CYS A 23 -46.65 -39.04 23.57
C CYS A 23 -45.21 -38.56 23.80
N SER A 24 -44.30 -39.44 24.22
CA SER A 24 -42.89 -39.08 24.40
C SER A 24 -42.19 -38.79 23.07
N LEU A 25 -42.52 -39.52 22.00
CA LEU A 25 -42.00 -39.27 20.65
C LEU A 25 -42.60 -38.02 20.00
N ARG A 26 -43.90 -37.73 20.24
CA ARG A 26 -44.52 -36.45 19.80
C ARG A 26 -44.00 -35.25 20.57
N MET A 27 -43.79 -35.35 21.88
CA MET A 27 -43.21 -34.25 22.66
C MET A 27 -41.75 -33.99 22.26
N ALA A 28 -40.95 -35.04 22.05
CA ALA A 28 -39.58 -34.88 21.56
C ALA A 28 -39.51 -34.31 20.12
N ALA A 29 -40.45 -34.68 19.24
CA ALA A 29 -40.53 -34.12 17.89
C ALA A 29 -41.03 -32.67 17.87
N VAL A 30 -41.95 -32.30 18.77
CA VAL A 30 -42.45 -30.92 18.94
C VAL A 30 -41.34 -30.03 19.54
N ASP A 31 -40.60 -30.50 20.55
CA ASP A 31 -39.46 -29.77 21.14
C ASP A 31 -38.31 -29.55 20.12
N VAL A 32 -38.09 -30.49 19.20
CA VAL A 32 -37.08 -30.35 18.14
C VAL A 32 -37.53 -29.36 17.06
N ASP A 33 -38.81 -29.36 16.66
CA ASP A 33 -39.33 -28.40 15.67
C ASP A 33 -39.40 -26.97 16.24
N ASP A 34 -39.77 -26.83 17.51
CA ASP A 34 -39.76 -25.55 18.23
C ASP A 34 -38.34 -25.02 18.46
N SER A 35 -37.36 -25.88 18.75
CA SER A 35 -35.96 -25.45 18.92
C SER A 35 -35.26 -25.09 17.59
N VAL A 36 -35.53 -25.82 16.50
CA VAL A 36 -35.01 -25.51 15.17
C VAL A 36 -35.62 -24.21 14.62
N SER A 37 -36.93 -24.02 14.80
CA SER A 37 -37.59 -22.78 14.41
C SER A 37 -37.13 -21.58 15.25
N TYR A 38 -36.91 -21.77 16.56
CA TYR A 38 -36.32 -20.76 17.44
C TYR A 38 -34.90 -20.35 16.99
N LEU A 39 -34.01 -21.31 16.72
CA LEU A 39 -32.65 -21.03 16.24
C LEU A 39 -32.65 -20.34 14.87
N SER A 40 -33.50 -20.79 13.95
CA SER A 40 -33.65 -20.16 12.63
C SER A 40 -34.10 -18.70 12.73
N ASN A 41 -35.08 -18.43 13.60
CA ASN A 41 -35.56 -17.08 13.87
C ASN A 41 -34.49 -16.22 14.56
N GLN A 42 -33.71 -16.80 15.48
CA GLN A 42 -32.59 -16.13 16.13
C GLN A 42 -31.52 -15.72 15.11
N TYR A 43 -31.00 -16.65 14.29
CA TYR A 43 -30.00 -16.34 13.26
C TYR A 43 -30.51 -15.35 12.23
N ARG A 44 -31.78 -15.46 11.82
CA ARG A 44 -32.41 -14.49 10.93
C ARG A 44 -32.47 -13.11 11.56
N SER A 45 -32.72 -13.01 12.86
CA SER A 45 -32.74 -11.73 13.57
C SER A 45 -31.33 -11.12 13.72
N GLU A 46 -30.31 -11.93 14.05
CA GLU A 46 -28.92 -11.51 14.15
C GLU A 46 -28.37 -11.07 12.79
N PHE A 47 -28.70 -11.79 11.72
CA PHE A 47 -28.31 -11.42 10.35
C PHE A 47 -28.98 -10.11 9.91
N ASN A 48 -30.26 -9.91 10.23
CA ASN A 48 -30.96 -8.66 9.94
C ASN A 48 -30.43 -7.47 10.78
N ASP A 49 -29.95 -7.73 12.00
CA ASP A 49 -29.28 -6.71 12.81
C ASP A 49 -27.91 -6.35 12.21
N LEU A 50 -27.12 -7.35 11.84
CA LEU A 50 -25.83 -7.16 11.18
C LEU A 50 -25.99 -6.38 9.87
N ARG A 51 -26.97 -6.76 9.03
CA ARG A 51 -27.30 -6.06 7.79
C ARG A 51 -27.68 -4.60 8.05
N ARG A 52 -28.48 -4.31 9.07
CA ARG A 52 -28.83 -2.92 9.45
C ARG A 52 -27.61 -2.13 9.89
N ARG A 53 -26.71 -2.72 10.69
CA ARG A 53 -25.45 -2.08 11.08
C ARG A 53 -24.54 -1.81 9.88
N THR A 54 -24.45 -2.75 8.94
CA THR A 54 -23.69 -2.56 7.70
C THR A 54 -24.26 -1.43 6.83
N LEU A 55 -25.59 -1.34 6.72
CA LEU A 55 -26.25 -0.25 5.99
C LEU A 55 -26.04 1.10 6.69
N GLN A 56 -26.19 1.16 8.01
CA GLN A 56 -25.92 2.39 8.78
C GLN A 56 -24.45 2.85 8.66
N LEU A 57 -23.51 1.90 8.68
CA LEU A 57 -22.10 2.18 8.45
C LEU A 57 -21.89 2.70 7.03
N SER A 58 -22.54 2.10 6.03
CA SER A 58 -22.51 2.55 4.63
C SER A 58 -23.05 3.97 4.49
N ASP A 59 -24.20 4.28 5.08
CA ASP A 59 -24.79 5.63 5.06
C ASP A 59 -23.92 6.65 5.81
N ALA A 60 -23.29 6.25 6.91
CA ALA A 60 -22.31 7.08 7.63
C ALA A 60 -21.05 7.35 6.78
N PHE A 61 -20.56 6.35 6.05
CA PHE A 61 -19.46 6.52 5.10
C PHE A 61 -19.86 7.45 3.95
N VAL A 62 -21.04 7.28 3.36
CA VAL A 62 -21.53 8.09 2.24
C VAL A 62 -21.75 9.54 2.68
N SER A 63 -22.33 9.78 3.85
CA SER A 63 -22.51 11.15 4.39
C SER A 63 -21.17 11.82 4.69
N LYS A 64 -20.21 11.10 5.26
CA LYS A 64 -18.85 11.60 5.51
C LYS A 64 -18.07 11.83 4.21
N ALA A 65 -18.29 11.00 3.19
CA ALA A 65 -17.73 11.18 1.85
C ALA A 65 -18.33 12.41 1.15
N ARG A 66 -19.64 12.68 1.29
CA ARG A 66 -20.26 13.92 0.77
C ARG A 66 -19.76 15.16 1.50
N ALA A 67 -19.61 15.11 2.83
CA ALA A 67 -19.03 16.22 3.60
C ALA A 67 -17.58 16.49 3.18
N CYS A 68 -16.79 15.44 2.93
CA CYS A 68 -15.44 15.56 2.36
C CYS A 68 -15.48 16.17 0.95
N HIS A 69 -16.46 15.77 0.12
CA HIS A 69 -16.64 16.31 -1.23
C HIS A 69 -17.02 17.80 -1.24
N GLU A 70 -17.82 18.26 -0.28
CA GLU A 70 -18.10 19.70 -0.11
C GLU A 70 -16.87 20.45 0.40
N GLN A 71 -16.15 19.94 1.39
CA GLN A 71 -14.89 20.53 1.84
C GLN A 71 -13.85 20.59 0.70
N LEU A 72 -13.85 19.60 -0.20
CA LEU A 72 -13.02 19.59 -1.40
C LEU A 72 -13.33 20.74 -2.36
N LYS A 73 -14.59 21.18 -2.46
CA LYS A 73 -14.96 22.35 -3.30
C LYS A 73 -14.38 23.65 -2.74
N ASP A 74 -14.38 23.80 -1.42
CA ASP A 74 -13.78 24.98 -0.75
C ASP A 74 -12.25 24.96 -0.84
N ILE A 75 -11.65 23.77 -0.88
CA ILE A 75 -10.19 23.58 -1.05
C ILE A 75 -9.79 23.63 -2.54
N GLN A 76 -10.73 23.52 -3.47
CA GLN A 76 -10.45 23.54 -4.92
C GLN A 76 -9.64 24.76 -5.40
N PRO A 77 -9.91 26.01 -4.98
CA PRO A 77 -9.06 27.16 -5.34
C PRO A 77 -7.64 27.06 -4.76
N VAL A 78 -7.49 26.45 -3.58
CA VAL A 78 -6.18 26.21 -2.96
C VAL A 78 -5.42 25.16 -3.78
N ILE A 79 -6.09 24.07 -4.17
CA ILE A 79 -5.50 23.02 -5.02
C ILE A 79 -5.10 23.58 -6.38
N SER A 80 -5.92 24.43 -7.01
CA SER A 80 -5.55 25.03 -8.30
C SER A 80 -4.34 25.95 -8.16
N LYS A 81 -4.27 26.75 -7.10
CA LYS A 81 -3.12 27.61 -6.84
C LYS A 81 -1.84 26.80 -6.61
N GLU A 82 -1.89 25.78 -5.76
CA GLU A 82 -0.76 24.88 -5.49
C GLU A 82 -0.34 24.12 -6.75
N LYS A 83 -1.29 23.71 -7.60
CA LYS A 83 -1.00 23.10 -8.90
C LYS A 83 -0.26 24.06 -9.82
N ASP A 84 -0.72 25.30 -9.94
CA ASP A 84 -0.08 26.31 -10.80
C ASP A 84 1.32 26.65 -10.28
N GLU A 85 1.49 26.71 -8.96
CA GLU A 85 2.78 26.90 -8.32
C GLU A 85 3.72 25.70 -8.54
N LEU A 86 3.22 24.48 -8.43
CA LEU A 86 3.97 23.27 -8.71
C LEU A 86 4.37 23.22 -10.19
N LEU A 87 3.46 23.58 -11.10
CA LEU A 87 3.76 23.65 -12.53
C LEU A 87 4.84 24.70 -12.82
N ALA A 88 4.74 25.89 -12.22
CA ALA A 88 5.76 26.92 -12.31
C ALA A 88 7.10 26.44 -11.77
N THR A 89 7.09 25.67 -10.68
CA THR A 89 8.30 25.07 -10.09
C THR A 89 8.95 24.04 -11.02
N LEU A 90 8.14 23.20 -11.67
CA LEU A 90 8.65 22.20 -12.61
C LEU A 90 9.20 22.82 -13.90
N GLN A 91 8.63 23.95 -14.32
CA GLN A 91 9.04 24.70 -15.50
C GLN A 91 10.16 25.70 -15.22
N ASP A 92 10.58 25.86 -13.96
CA ASP A 92 11.63 26.80 -13.58
C ASP A 92 12.98 26.39 -14.19
N GLN A 93 13.55 27.32 -14.96
CA GLN A 93 14.86 27.21 -15.60
C GLN A 93 15.82 28.30 -15.12
N SER A 94 15.48 29.04 -14.05
CA SER A 94 16.34 30.09 -13.53
C SER A 94 17.68 29.54 -13.05
N GLU A 95 18.70 30.41 -13.04
CA GLU A 95 19.97 30.12 -12.38
C GLU A 95 19.75 29.77 -10.90
N ILE A 96 20.62 28.89 -10.38
CA ILE A 96 20.57 28.46 -9.00
C ILE A 96 21.31 29.50 -8.15
N ALA A 97 20.59 30.24 -7.31
CA ALA A 97 21.18 31.29 -6.48
C ALA A 97 22.21 30.74 -5.47
N THR A 98 21.88 29.62 -4.82
CA THR A 98 22.68 29.01 -3.74
C THR A 98 22.46 27.50 -3.74
N LEU A 99 23.45 26.74 -4.22
CA LEU A 99 23.39 25.28 -4.26
C LEU A 99 24.23 24.66 -3.15
N ASP A 100 23.59 24.22 -2.07
CA ASP A 100 24.26 23.37 -1.08
C ASP A 100 24.40 21.93 -1.62
N ARG A 101 25.53 21.68 -2.30
CA ARG A 101 25.87 20.38 -2.90
C ARG A 101 26.04 19.28 -1.87
N ASN A 102 26.61 19.59 -0.70
CA ASN A 102 26.84 18.60 0.36
C ASN A 102 25.51 18.10 0.91
N ARG A 103 24.57 19.03 1.13
CA ARG A 103 23.22 18.68 1.59
C ARG A 103 22.42 17.98 0.51
N MET A 104 22.57 18.35 -0.76
CA MET A 104 21.94 17.63 -1.88
C MET A 104 22.47 16.19 -1.95
N LEU A 105 23.79 16.02 -1.92
CA LEU A 105 24.46 14.72 -1.89
C LEU A 105 23.95 13.88 -0.72
N ALA A 106 23.92 14.43 0.49
CA ALA A 106 23.44 13.72 1.68
C ALA A 106 21.96 13.34 1.58
N THR A 107 21.11 14.26 1.09
CA THR A 107 19.66 14.03 0.97
C THR A 107 19.37 12.91 -0.01
N PHE A 108 19.88 13.02 -1.24
CA PHE A 108 19.58 12.08 -2.31
C PHE A 108 20.36 10.76 -2.20
N THR A 109 21.59 10.75 -1.68
CA THR A 109 22.29 9.49 -1.36
C THR A 109 21.53 8.71 -0.29
N TRP A 110 21.01 9.38 0.75
CA TRP A 110 20.20 8.70 1.75
C TRP A 110 18.85 8.22 1.20
N THR A 111 18.22 8.98 0.30
CA THR A 111 17.04 8.50 -0.46
C THR A 111 17.40 7.23 -1.24
N GLY A 112 18.57 7.19 -1.89
CA GLY A 112 19.08 6.00 -2.58
C GLY A 112 19.22 4.81 -1.64
N VAL A 113 19.91 4.97 -0.50
CA VAL A 113 20.08 3.92 0.53
C VAL A 113 18.74 3.39 1.02
N MET A 114 17.79 4.29 1.32
CA MET A 114 16.43 3.94 1.73
C MET A 114 15.71 3.09 0.67
N LEU A 115 15.75 3.50 -0.60
CA LEU A 115 15.12 2.75 -1.70
C LEU A 115 15.84 1.43 -2.00
N THR A 116 17.15 1.34 -1.76
CA THR A 116 17.89 0.07 -1.78
C THR A 116 17.37 -0.86 -0.69
N GLY A 117 17.18 -0.37 0.53
CA GLY A 117 16.57 -1.13 1.63
C GLY A 117 15.17 -1.64 1.27
N MET A 118 14.33 -0.77 0.69
CA MET A 118 13.01 -1.18 0.18
C MET A 118 13.11 -2.26 -0.90
N THR A 119 14.04 -2.12 -1.84
CA THR A 119 14.26 -3.11 -2.91
C THR A 119 14.72 -4.45 -2.35
N ALA A 120 15.65 -4.44 -1.39
CA ALA A 120 16.12 -5.63 -0.71
C ALA A 120 14.99 -6.33 0.08
N GLY A 121 14.20 -5.57 0.84
CA GLY A 121 13.02 -6.08 1.54
C GLY A 121 11.99 -6.70 0.58
N CYS A 122 11.80 -6.07 -0.59
CA CYS A 122 10.93 -6.60 -1.64
C CYS A 122 11.43 -7.92 -2.21
N ILE A 123 12.71 -8.01 -2.60
CA ILE A 123 13.31 -9.24 -3.12
C ILE A 123 13.24 -10.35 -2.07
N PHE A 124 13.65 -10.04 -0.83
CA PHE A 124 13.64 -11.00 0.26
C PHE A 124 12.24 -11.52 0.56
N SER A 125 11.26 -10.63 0.69
CA SER A 125 9.88 -11.04 0.95
C SER A 125 9.29 -11.84 -0.20
N ARG A 126 9.51 -11.43 -1.45
CA ARG A 126 8.99 -12.10 -2.64
C ARG A 126 9.43 -13.55 -2.74
N TYR A 127 10.72 -13.83 -2.50
CA TYR A 127 11.30 -15.16 -2.73
C TYR A 127 11.39 -16.02 -1.47
N VAL A 128 11.47 -15.42 -0.28
CA VAL A 128 11.70 -16.14 0.98
C VAL A 128 10.48 -16.08 1.90
N LEU A 129 9.94 -14.88 2.12
CA LEU A 129 8.94 -14.67 3.18
C LEU A 129 7.50 -14.85 2.72
N ALA A 130 7.23 -14.87 1.42
CA ALA A 130 5.86 -14.93 0.90
C ALA A 130 5.03 -16.13 1.40
N PRO A 131 5.56 -17.37 1.46
CA PRO A 131 4.83 -18.50 2.03
C PRO A 131 4.55 -18.33 3.53
N PHE A 132 5.40 -17.61 4.26
CA PHE A 132 5.20 -17.36 5.68
C PHE A 132 4.15 -16.27 5.91
N LEU A 133 4.23 -15.18 5.15
CA LEU A 133 3.30 -14.06 5.26
C LEU A 133 1.87 -14.44 4.88
N SER A 134 1.69 -15.36 3.92
CA SER A 134 0.36 -15.86 3.53
C SER A 134 -0.37 -16.60 4.66
N PHE A 135 0.33 -17.13 5.67
CA PHE A 135 -0.32 -17.70 6.85
C PHE A 135 -0.92 -16.65 7.79
N PHE A 136 -0.33 -15.44 7.85
CA PHE A 136 -0.70 -14.42 8.83
C PHE A 136 -1.58 -13.31 8.24
N THR A 137 -1.53 -13.10 6.93
CA THR A 137 -2.16 -11.94 6.30
C THR A 137 -2.65 -12.31 4.90
N SER A 138 -3.85 -11.82 4.56
CA SER A 138 -4.36 -11.92 3.19
C SER A 138 -3.81 -10.80 2.32
N GLU A 139 -3.80 -11.03 1.00
CA GLU A 139 -3.39 -10.01 0.02
C GLU A 139 -4.18 -8.71 0.15
N PHE A 140 -5.46 -8.79 0.50
CA PHE A 140 -6.30 -7.61 0.75
C PHE A 140 -5.74 -6.76 1.90
N TYR A 141 -5.46 -7.36 3.06
CA TYR A 141 -4.90 -6.60 4.19
C TYR A 141 -3.48 -6.10 3.92
N ALA A 142 -2.65 -6.90 3.25
CA ALA A 142 -1.33 -6.46 2.81
C ALA A 142 -1.40 -5.27 1.85
N SER A 143 -2.37 -5.25 0.93
CA SER A 143 -2.56 -4.15 -0.01
C SER A 143 -3.00 -2.87 0.69
N LEU A 144 -3.92 -2.97 1.66
CA LEU A 144 -4.33 -1.84 2.49
C LEU A 144 -3.15 -1.33 3.33
N ALA A 145 -2.33 -2.23 3.87
CA ALA A 145 -1.14 -1.88 4.62
C ALA A 145 -0.12 -1.12 3.75
N ALA A 146 0.25 -1.66 2.59
CA ALA A 146 1.27 -1.11 1.70
C ALA A 146 0.83 0.21 1.02
N TYR A 147 -0.42 0.31 0.58
CA TYR A 147 -0.84 1.44 -0.25
C TYR A 147 -1.63 2.52 0.49
N VAL A 148 -2.07 2.25 1.73
CA VAL A 148 -2.86 3.22 2.51
C VAL A 148 -2.24 3.47 3.88
N ILE A 149 -2.11 2.43 4.71
CA ILE A 149 -1.75 2.60 6.12
C ILE A 149 -0.30 3.06 6.27
N LEU A 150 0.66 2.34 5.69
CA LEU A 150 2.08 2.65 5.83
C LEU A 150 2.45 3.99 5.16
N PRO A 151 1.95 4.31 3.94
CA PRO A 151 2.08 5.63 3.35
C PRO A 151 1.54 6.75 4.23
N PHE A 152 0.37 6.55 4.84
CA PHE A 152 -0.24 7.54 5.73
C PHE A 152 0.59 7.75 7.01
N ILE A 153 1.05 6.67 7.63
CA ILE A 153 1.94 6.73 8.82
C ILE A 153 3.23 7.46 8.47
N ALA A 154 3.87 7.07 7.35
CA ALA A 154 5.10 7.70 6.89
C ALA A 154 4.90 9.19 6.66
N PHE A 155 3.87 9.58 5.90
CA PHE A 155 3.55 10.98 5.65
C PHE A 155 3.38 11.75 6.97
N ARG A 156 2.49 11.29 7.85
CA ARG A 156 2.21 11.98 9.12
C ARG A 156 3.43 12.10 10.03
N TYR A 157 4.24 11.05 10.13
CA TYR A 157 5.40 11.02 11.02
C TYR A 157 6.53 11.93 10.50
N PHE A 158 6.78 11.91 9.19
CA PHE A 158 7.90 12.67 8.61
C PHE A 158 7.54 14.12 8.25
N THR A 159 6.26 14.46 8.02
CA THR A 159 5.86 15.86 7.84
C THR A 159 5.40 16.53 9.14
N GLY A 160 5.40 15.79 10.26
CA GLY A 160 5.04 16.32 11.57
C GLY A 160 6.06 17.31 12.13
N PRO A 161 5.65 18.14 13.11
CA PRO A 161 6.50 19.18 13.70
C PRO A 161 7.80 18.57 14.25
N VAL A 162 8.91 19.29 14.09
CA VAL A 162 10.20 18.91 14.66
C VAL A 162 10.24 19.43 16.10
N VAL A 163 10.33 18.51 17.06
CA VAL A 163 10.42 18.84 18.48
C VAL A 163 11.79 18.38 18.98
N GLY A 164 12.62 19.31 19.44
CA GLY A 164 13.98 19.05 19.89
C GLY A 164 15.06 19.55 18.93
N GLU A 165 16.31 19.16 19.17
CA GLU A 165 17.45 19.54 18.34
C GLU A 165 17.34 18.93 16.95
N PHE A 166 17.47 19.78 15.91
CA PHE A 166 17.25 19.37 14.52
C PHE A 166 18.17 18.22 14.07
N SER A 167 19.46 18.27 14.42
CA SER A 167 20.49 17.30 14.04
C SER A 167 20.14 15.87 14.48
N GLU A 168 19.77 15.71 15.75
CA GLU A 168 19.39 14.43 16.36
C GLU A 168 18.04 13.93 15.83
N VAL A 169 17.03 14.80 15.75
CA VAL A 169 15.72 14.43 15.22
C VAL A 169 15.82 13.99 13.76
N ASP A 170 16.61 14.70 12.96
CA ASP A 170 16.77 14.38 11.55
C ASP A 170 17.52 13.05 11.36
N LYS A 171 18.55 12.77 12.14
CA LYS A 171 19.23 11.47 12.15
C LYS A 171 18.28 10.33 12.52
N ILE A 172 17.49 10.48 13.58
CA ILE A 172 16.51 9.48 14.02
C ILE A 172 15.44 9.26 12.95
N ARG A 173 14.90 10.34 12.38
CA ARG A 173 13.89 10.28 11.31
C ARG A 173 14.43 9.55 10.09
N ARG A 174 15.66 9.85 9.64
CA ARG A 174 16.30 9.18 8.50
C ARG A 174 16.40 7.65 8.68
N HIS A 175 16.77 7.17 9.88
CA HIS A 175 16.87 5.74 10.16
C HIS A 175 15.49 5.07 10.30
N ASN A 176 14.54 5.73 10.95
CA ASN A 176 13.15 5.24 11.01
C ASN A 176 12.53 5.15 9.61
N LEU A 177 12.84 6.11 8.72
CA LEU A 177 12.37 6.10 7.35
C LEU A 177 12.94 4.92 6.57
N LEU A 178 14.22 4.57 6.79
CA LEU A 178 14.81 3.35 6.24
C LEU A 178 14.07 2.09 6.72
N ALA A 179 13.75 1.99 8.01
CA ALA A 179 12.99 0.85 8.54
C ALA A 179 11.59 0.74 7.91
N ILE A 180 10.89 1.88 7.78
CA ILE A 180 9.59 1.96 7.11
C ILE A 180 9.72 1.56 5.63
N ALA A 181 10.75 2.04 4.93
CA ALA A 181 10.97 1.68 3.54
C ALA A 181 11.26 0.18 3.35
N VAL A 182 12.01 -0.45 4.27
CA VAL A 182 12.22 -1.91 4.26
C VAL A 182 10.90 -2.64 4.50
N ALA A 183 10.09 -2.21 5.47
CA ALA A 183 8.78 -2.80 5.74
C ALA A 183 7.82 -2.67 4.54
N GLU A 184 7.79 -1.50 3.90
CA GLU A 184 7.08 -1.25 2.65
C GLU A 184 7.55 -2.19 1.53
N GLY A 185 8.87 -2.38 1.43
CA GLY A 185 9.50 -3.35 0.56
C GLY A 185 8.99 -4.75 0.81
N VAL A 186 8.97 -5.20 2.07
CA VAL A 186 8.48 -6.53 2.47
C VAL A 186 7.02 -6.73 2.08
N LEU A 187 6.15 -5.76 2.37
CA LEU A 187 4.73 -5.85 2.01
C LEU A 187 4.53 -5.94 0.50
N LYS A 188 5.25 -5.11 -0.27
CA LYS A 188 5.19 -5.16 -1.74
C LYS A 188 5.78 -6.43 -2.33
N GLY A 189 6.86 -6.95 -1.74
CA GLY A 189 7.44 -8.23 -2.14
C GLY A 189 6.44 -9.37 -2.01
N TYR A 190 5.67 -9.37 -0.92
CA TYR A 190 4.57 -10.30 -0.72
C TYR A 190 3.45 -10.11 -1.76
N LEU A 191 2.97 -8.89 -1.97
CA LEU A 191 1.93 -8.56 -2.96
C LEU A 191 2.36 -8.89 -4.40
N PHE A 192 3.65 -8.77 -4.70
CA PHE A 192 4.19 -9.05 -6.01
C PHE A 192 4.61 -10.51 -6.17
N SER A 193 4.56 -11.35 -5.14
CA SER A 193 4.98 -12.76 -5.23
C SER A 193 4.27 -13.54 -6.35
N GLN A 194 3.01 -13.20 -6.62
CA GLN A 194 2.21 -13.80 -7.70
C GLN A 194 2.14 -12.94 -8.97
N ARG A 195 2.70 -11.72 -8.95
CA ARG A 195 2.64 -10.76 -10.05
C ARG A 195 3.98 -10.64 -10.76
N PHE A 196 4.01 -10.92 -12.05
CA PHE A 196 5.23 -10.86 -12.85
C PHE A 196 5.13 -9.76 -13.91
N LEU A 197 6.09 -8.83 -13.86
CA LEU A 197 6.39 -7.99 -15.02
C LEU A 197 7.32 -8.78 -15.95
N PRO A 198 7.11 -8.75 -17.27
CA PRO A 198 8.09 -9.30 -18.20
C PRO A 198 9.45 -8.59 -18.01
N GLY A 199 10.50 -9.37 -17.72
CA GLY A 199 11.85 -8.87 -17.44
C GLY A 199 12.10 -8.44 -15.98
N VAL A 200 13.23 -7.79 -15.73
CA VAL A 200 13.58 -7.27 -14.40
C VAL A 200 13.11 -5.82 -14.29
N ALA A 201 12.31 -5.50 -13.27
CA ALA A 201 11.88 -4.11 -13.04
C ALA A 201 13.10 -3.20 -12.77
N PRO A 202 13.10 -1.95 -13.28
CA PRO A 202 14.19 -1.02 -13.02
C PRO A 202 14.32 -0.73 -11.52
N PHE A 203 15.55 -0.48 -11.07
CA PHE A 203 15.81 -0.18 -9.66
C PHE A 203 15.55 1.28 -9.33
N SER A 204 14.60 1.54 -8.42
CA SER A 204 14.17 2.90 -8.06
C SER A 204 15.25 3.75 -7.38
N PHE A 205 16.30 3.14 -6.83
CA PHE A 205 17.40 3.85 -6.17
C PHE A 205 18.38 4.51 -7.14
N ILE A 206 18.36 4.15 -8.44
CA ILE A 206 19.31 4.68 -9.44
C ILE A 206 19.16 6.20 -9.60
N ALA A 207 17.93 6.69 -9.70
CA ALA A 207 17.64 8.11 -9.89
C ALA A 207 18.15 8.99 -8.74
N PRO A 208 17.83 8.72 -7.45
CA PRO A 208 18.37 9.54 -6.37
C PRO A 208 19.89 9.41 -6.21
N PHE A 209 20.50 8.24 -6.45
CA PHE A 209 21.97 8.17 -6.46
C PHE A 209 22.58 8.99 -7.60
N SER A 210 21.97 9.00 -8.78
CA SER A 210 22.42 9.83 -9.91
C SER A 210 22.32 11.32 -9.58
N ILE A 211 21.29 11.75 -8.85
CA ILE A 211 21.16 13.13 -8.38
C ILE A 211 22.26 13.46 -7.37
N GLY A 212 22.41 12.64 -6.32
CA GLY A 212 23.39 12.87 -5.27
C GLY A 212 24.82 12.89 -5.80
N PHE A 213 25.25 11.82 -6.46
CA PHE A 213 26.63 11.70 -6.97
C PHE A 213 26.86 12.56 -8.21
N GLY A 214 25.90 12.64 -9.14
CA GLY A 214 26.04 13.41 -10.38
C GLY A 214 26.27 14.91 -10.11
N CYS A 215 25.57 15.49 -9.12
CA CYS A 215 25.77 16.87 -8.72
C CYS A 215 27.19 17.14 -8.18
N GLN A 216 27.78 16.16 -7.49
CA GLN A 216 29.12 16.30 -6.90
C GLN A 216 30.22 16.06 -7.93
N LEU A 217 30.12 14.98 -8.71
CA LEU A 217 31.13 14.55 -9.68
C LEU A 217 31.27 15.52 -10.85
N ALA A 218 30.17 16.15 -11.28
CA ALA A 218 30.18 17.13 -12.37
C ALA A 218 30.09 18.57 -11.87
N SER A 219 30.46 18.83 -10.61
CA SER A 219 30.27 20.13 -9.97
C SER A 219 30.93 21.30 -10.72
N SER A 220 32.14 21.09 -11.25
CA SER A 220 32.87 22.06 -12.07
C SER A 220 32.17 22.40 -13.40
N TYR A 221 31.49 21.42 -14.00
CA TYR A 221 30.76 21.58 -15.26
C TYR A 221 29.38 22.21 -15.05
N ILE A 222 28.69 21.79 -13.98
CA ILE A 222 27.34 22.27 -13.64
C ILE A 222 27.38 23.76 -13.25
N SER A 223 28.37 24.19 -12.45
CA SER A 223 28.39 25.54 -11.89
C SER A 223 27.03 25.87 -11.23
N ASN A 224 26.42 27.02 -11.52
CA ASN A 224 25.08 27.39 -11.04
C ASN A 224 23.97 27.22 -12.09
N ASP A 225 24.25 26.49 -13.17
CA ASP A 225 23.33 26.27 -14.28
C ASP A 225 22.38 25.10 -13.96
N ARG A 226 21.10 25.43 -13.80
CA ARG A 226 20.04 24.46 -13.49
C ARG A 226 19.86 23.42 -14.60
N MET A 227 19.95 23.83 -15.85
CA MET A 227 19.77 22.93 -16.98
C MET A 227 20.92 21.92 -17.07
N LYS A 228 22.16 22.35 -16.79
CA LYS A 228 23.30 21.42 -16.69
C LYS A 228 23.15 20.46 -15.52
N LEU A 229 22.69 20.93 -14.36
CA LEU A 229 22.43 20.07 -13.20
C LEU A 229 21.41 18.97 -13.54
N ILE A 230 20.26 19.35 -14.10
CA ILE A 230 19.20 18.43 -14.49
C ILE A 230 19.71 17.47 -15.58
N ALA A 231 20.36 17.99 -16.62
CA ALA A 231 20.86 17.19 -17.72
C ALA A 231 21.88 16.13 -17.25
N VAL A 232 22.82 16.50 -16.39
CA VAL A 232 23.79 15.55 -15.84
C VAL A 232 23.08 14.52 -14.97
N THR A 233 22.33 14.95 -13.95
CA THR A 233 21.77 14.03 -12.96
C THR A 233 20.69 13.11 -13.55
N MET A 234 19.73 13.67 -14.27
CA MET A 234 18.63 12.93 -14.88
C MET A 234 19.08 12.17 -16.13
N GLY A 235 20.00 12.75 -16.92
CA GLY A 235 20.58 12.08 -18.08
C GLY A 235 21.39 10.85 -17.67
N THR A 236 22.22 10.95 -16.61
CA THR A 236 22.93 9.79 -16.04
C THR A 236 21.96 8.74 -15.52
N SER A 237 20.91 9.14 -14.78
CA SER A 237 19.88 8.21 -14.31
C SER A 237 19.23 7.45 -15.46
N LEU A 238 18.79 8.16 -16.51
CA LEU A 238 18.14 7.56 -17.66
C LEU A 238 19.10 6.64 -18.43
N ALA A 239 20.35 7.05 -18.64
CA ALA A 239 21.36 6.24 -19.29
C ALA A 239 21.64 4.93 -18.54
N ILE A 240 21.73 4.97 -17.21
CA ILE A 240 21.92 3.76 -16.39
C ILE A 240 20.69 2.85 -16.48
N HIS A 241 19.47 3.39 -16.41
CA HIS A 241 18.26 2.60 -16.57
C HIS A 241 18.18 1.95 -17.95
N LEU A 242 18.43 2.70 -19.04
CA LEU A 242 18.44 2.14 -20.39
C LEU A 242 19.55 1.07 -20.53
N GLY A 243 20.72 1.31 -19.95
CA GLY A 243 21.79 0.31 -19.84
C GLY A 243 21.33 -0.99 -19.18
N MET A 244 20.62 -0.89 -18.05
CA MET A 244 20.02 -2.04 -17.37
C MET A 244 18.97 -2.74 -18.25
N GLY A 245 18.15 -1.98 -18.98
CA GLY A 245 17.17 -2.54 -19.92
C GLY A 245 17.81 -3.31 -21.07
N MET A 246 18.97 -2.86 -21.58
CA MET A 246 19.74 -3.64 -22.55
C MET A 246 20.23 -4.98 -21.99
N ALA A 247 20.60 -5.03 -20.72
CA ALA A 247 21.08 -6.25 -20.06
C ALA A 247 19.95 -7.21 -19.63
N THR A 248 18.78 -6.67 -19.27
CA THR A 248 17.68 -7.43 -18.65
C THR A 248 16.45 -7.58 -19.55
N GLY A 249 16.45 -6.95 -20.72
CA GLY A 249 15.34 -6.90 -21.66
C GLY A 249 14.42 -5.69 -21.42
N TYR A 250 13.93 -5.10 -22.51
CA TYR A 250 12.93 -4.06 -22.45
C TYR A 250 11.52 -4.65 -22.44
N SER A 251 10.70 -4.20 -21.50
CA SER A 251 9.25 -4.42 -21.50
C SER A 251 8.50 -3.09 -21.36
N LEU A 252 7.22 -3.08 -21.70
CA LEU A 252 6.40 -1.88 -21.53
C LEU A 252 6.36 -1.44 -20.06
N GLY A 253 6.27 -2.39 -19.13
CA GLY A 253 6.35 -2.12 -17.69
C GLY A 253 7.71 -1.55 -17.26
N PHE A 254 8.81 -2.05 -17.84
CA PHE A 254 10.15 -1.51 -17.60
C PHE A 254 10.27 -0.05 -18.05
N LEU A 255 9.84 0.25 -19.28
CA LEU A 255 9.89 1.60 -19.83
C LEU A 255 8.99 2.55 -19.05
N ALA A 256 7.78 2.12 -18.70
CA ALA A 256 6.85 2.90 -17.89
C ALA A 256 7.42 3.23 -16.50
N LEU A 257 8.01 2.25 -15.81
CA LEU A 257 8.66 2.51 -14.51
C LEU A 257 9.88 3.41 -14.64
N THR A 258 10.70 3.22 -15.68
CA THR A 258 11.86 4.07 -15.94
C THR A 258 11.44 5.53 -16.12
N LEU A 259 10.38 5.78 -16.90
CA LEU A 259 9.83 7.12 -17.08
C LEU A 259 9.23 7.68 -15.80
N LEU A 260 8.50 6.89 -15.02
CA LEU A 260 7.92 7.32 -13.75
C LEU A 260 8.99 7.65 -12.70
N TYR A 261 10.07 6.87 -12.60
CA TYR A 261 11.19 7.18 -11.71
C TYR A 261 11.98 8.40 -12.20
N ALA A 262 12.13 8.57 -13.51
CA ALA A 262 12.73 9.78 -14.05
C ALA A 262 11.85 11.01 -13.73
N ALA A 263 10.52 10.91 -13.89
CA ALA A 263 9.60 11.97 -13.54
C ALA A 263 9.62 12.29 -12.03
N ALA A 264 9.63 11.26 -11.17
CA ALA A 264 9.77 11.43 -9.73
C ALA A 264 11.12 12.08 -9.38
N GLY A 265 12.22 11.62 -9.98
CA GLY A 265 13.55 12.22 -9.82
C GLY A 265 13.60 13.69 -10.21
N PHE A 266 13.08 14.01 -11.39
CA PHE A 266 13.01 15.37 -11.90
C PHE A 266 12.15 16.27 -11.00
N GLY A 267 10.94 15.84 -10.65
CA GLY A 267 10.05 16.62 -9.80
C GLY A 267 10.65 16.87 -8.43
N MET A 268 11.25 15.85 -7.82
CA MET A 268 11.89 15.98 -6.51
C MET A 268 13.14 16.87 -6.55
N LEU A 269 13.92 16.82 -7.63
CA LEU A 269 15.06 17.73 -7.84
C LEU A 269 14.58 19.18 -7.98
N GLN A 270 13.56 19.44 -8.79
CA GLN A 270 13.01 20.79 -8.97
C GLN A 270 12.44 21.36 -7.66
N MET A 271 11.70 20.54 -6.91
CA MET A 271 11.18 20.93 -5.59
C MET A 271 12.32 21.22 -4.59
N TYR A 272 13.37 20.41 -4.59
CA TYR A 272 14.54 20.64 -3.77
C TYR A 272 15.25 21.95 -4.13
N LEU A 273 15.38 22.28 -5.43
CA LEU A 273 16.02 23.52 -5.86
C LEU A 273 15.21 24.76 -5.47
N LYS A 274 13.88 24.69 -5.48
CA LYS A 274 13.02 25.82 -5.11
C LYS A 274 12.90 26.03 -3.60
N TYR A 275 12.77 24.95 -2.82
CA TYR A 275 12.43 25.02 -1.39
C TYR A 275 13.51 24.47 -0.46
N GLY A 276 14.62 23.97 -1.00
CA GLY A 276 15.68 23.30 -0.23
C GLY A 276 16.44 24.23 0.72
N ASP A 277 16.52 25.52 0.39
CA ASP A 277 17.46 26.44 1.04
C ASP A 277 16.97 27.02 2.38
N GLY A 278 15.71 26.82 2.76
CA GLY A 278 15.14 27.45 3.96
C GLY A 278 14.90 26.54 5.16
N ASP A 279 14.57 25.25 4.94
CA ASP A 279 13.59 24.63 5.85
C ASP A 279 14.01 23.32 6.52
N HIS A 280 15.27 22.88 6.40
CA HIS A 280 15.78 21.69 7.10
C HIS A 280 14.91 20.39 6.92
N LYS A 281 14.07 20.31 5.89
CA LYS A 281 13.10 19.21 5.67
C LYS A 281 13.62 18.11 4.73
N THR A 282 14.87 17.68 4.88
CA THR A 282 15.48 16.61 4.05
C THR A 282 14.64 15.33 4.04
N HIS A 283 14.14 14.93 5.20
CA HIS A 283 13.27 13.77 5.38
C HIS A 283 11.89 13.90 4.70
N ALA A 284 11.38 15.12 4.51
CA ALA A 284 10.13 15.34 3.77
C ALA A 284 10.30 15.03 2.28
N TYR A 285 11.44 15.41 1.69
CA TYR A 285 11.76 15.03 0.31
C TYR A 285 11.96 13.51 0.17
N GLN A 286 12.61 12.89 1.14
CA GLN A 286 12.84 11.44 1.14
C GLN A 286 11.52 10.65 1.20
N VAL A 287 10.59 11.02 2.08
CA VAL A 287 9.28 10.36 2.16
C VAL A 287 8.44 10.62 0.90
N ALA A 288 8.42 11.85 0.38
CA ALA A 288 7.71 12.17 -0.85
C ALA A 288 8.23 11.34 -2.04
N TYR A 289 9.55 11.20 -2.16
CA TYR A 289 10.18 10.35 -3.18
C TYR A 289 9.78 8.88 -3.01
N MET A 290 9.83 8.35 -1.78
CA MET A 290 9.42 6.98 -1.47
C MET A 290 7.97 6.73 -1.91
N LEU A 291 7.06 7.64 -1.56
CA LEU A 291 5.65 7.54 -1.92
C LEU A 291 5.46 7.58 -3.45
N ALA A 292 6.14 8.48 -4.15
CA ALA A 292 6.10 8.54 -5.61
C ALA A 292 6.52 7.21 -6.24
N VAL A 293 7.59 6.57 -5.72
CA VAL A 293 8.04 5.25 -6.18
C VAL A 293 7.03 4.15 -5.86
N VAL A 294 6.49 4.11 -4.65
CA VAL A 294 5.48 3.12 -4.22
C VAL A 294 4.27 3.17 -5.15
N TYR A 295 3.71 4.35 -5.40
CA TYR A 295 2.55 4.50 -6.28
C TYR A 295 2.89 4.23 -7.75
N SER A 296 4.08 4.63 -8.21
CA SER A 296 4.54 4.30 -9.57
C SER A 296 4.58 2.78 -9.80
N GLN A 297 5.10 2.05 -8.82
CA GLN A 297 5.11 0.59 -8.85
C GLN A 297 3.70 0.00 -8.77
N ALA A 298 2.84 0.51 -7.89
CA ALA A 298 1.46 0.06 -7.79
C ALA A 298 0.72 0.19 -9.13
N ILE A 299 0.86 1.34 -9.81
CA ILE A 299 0.24 1.60 -11.10
C ILE A 299 0.78 0.62 -12.16
N VAL A 300 2.10 0.53 -12.32
CA VAL A 300 2.69 -0.30 -13.39
C VAL A 300 2.43 -1.78 -13.16
N PHE A 301 2.61 -2.28 -11.94
CA PHE A 301 2.31 -3.69 -11.63
C PHE A 301 0.82 -4.00 -11.70
N THR A 302 -0.07 -3.02 -11.63
CA THR A 302 -1.51 -3.27 -11.88
C THR A 302 -1.82 -3.32 -13.37
N LEU A 303 -1.18 -2.47 -14.18
CA LEU A 303 -1.47 -2.35 -15.61
C LEU A 303 -0.75 -3.38 -16.49
N PHE A 304 0.46 -3.80 -16.10
CA PHE A 304 1.37 -4.56 -16.97
C PHE A 304 1.79 -5.92 -16.41
N THR A 305 1.20 -6.35 -15.29
CA THR A 305 1.40 -7.70 -14.78
C THR A 305 0.67 -8.70 -15.65
N VAL A 306 1.30 -9.83 -15.91
CA VAL A 306 0.65 -11.02 -16.46
C VAL A 306 0.39 -11.98 -15.30
N ASP A 307 -0.84 -12.46 -15.15
CA ASP A 307 -1.18 -13.45 -14.13
C ASP A 307 -0.50 -14.78 -14.44
N ALA A 308 0.20 -15.34 -13.46
CA ALA A 308 0.90 -16.61 -13.60
C ALA A 308 -0.05 -17.78 -13.99
N ASN A 309 -1.33 -17.69 -13.60
CA ASN A 309 -2.35 -18.70 -13.91
C ASN A 309 -2.90 -18.58 -15.34
N GLY A 310 -2.75 -17.42 -16.01
CA GLY A 310 -3.18 -17.28 -17.41
C GLY A 310 -2.25 -17.98 -18.41
N LEU A 311 -1.04 -18.33 -17.98
CA LEU A 311 -0.04 -19.06 -18.78
C LEU A 311 -0.17 -20.58 -18.68
N SER A 312 -0.83 -21.11 -17.63
CA SER A 312 -1.12 -22.55 -17.52
C SER A 312 -2.31 -22.97 -18.37
N ASP A 313 -3.22 -22.05 -18.68
CA ASP A 313 -4.43 -22.34 -19.46
C ASP A 313 -4.23 -22.13 -20.98
N ALA A 314 -3.03 -21.67 -21.38
CA ALA A 314 -2.67 -21.36 -22.77
C ALA A 314 -1.65 -22.34 -23.39
N ASN A 315 -1.23 -23.37 -22.65
CA ASN A 315 -0.38 -24.48 -23.12
C ASN A 315 -1.09 -25.81 -22.91
#